data_AF-A0A9E7W2H6-F1
#
_entry.id   AF-A0A9E7W2H6-F1
#
_cell.length_a   1.000
_cell.length_b   1.000
_cell.length_c   1.000
_cell.angle_alpha   90.00
_cell.angle_beta   90.00
_cell.angle_gamma   90.00
#
_symmetry.space_group_name_H-M   'P 1'
#
loop_
_entity.id
_entity.type
_entity.pdbx_description
1 polymer ?
#
loop_
_entity_poly.entity_id
_entity_poly.type
_entity_poly.pdbx_seq_one_letter_code
_entity_poly.pdbx_strand_id
1 'polypeptide(L)'
;MLSLVGTVLIIAGVAVSWQRTLIPGAFGGTVRNIVAFEVDQPGVDDWVSLSIDDREITTGNDALMCLREGSTAAKTSFSRQVHVDGATCELPFPRQAVSDTIVPLLLAGILSSIVLSKRRHRNVPGGDS
;
A
#
# COMPACT_ATOMS: atom_id res chain seq x y z
N MET A 1 5.25 17.87 23.19
CA MET A 1 3.97 18.04 22.46
C MET A 1 4.15 17.93 20.95
N LEU A 2 4.99 18.76 20.30
CA LEU A 2 5.23 18.67 18.83
C LEU A 2 5.65 17.28 18.31
N SER A 3 6.54 16.57 19.02
CA SER A 3 6.98 15.23 18.59
C SER A 3 5.87 14.19 18.61
N LEU A 4 4.88 14.30 19.51
CA LEU A 4 3.77 13.34 19.60
C LEU A 4 2.76 13.60 18.48
N VAL A 5 2.49 14.88 18.20
CA VAL A 5 1.64 15.31 17.07
C VAL A 5 2.26 14.88 15.73
N GLY A 6 3.58 15.04 15.57
CA GLY A 6 4.29 14.59 14.37
C GLY A 6 4.17 13.09 14.14
N THR A 7 4.37 12.26 15.17
CA THR A 7 4.23 10.80 15.05
C THR A 7 2.80 10.39 14.69
N VAL A 8 1.78 11.02 15.31
CA VAL A 8 0.38 10.74 15.00
C VAL A 8 0.05 11.07 13.54
N LEU A 9 0.56 12.19 13.01
CA LEU A 9 0.36 12.56 11.61
C LEU A 9 1.04 11.59 10.64
N ILE A 10 2.22 11.07 10.97
CA ILE A 10 2.91 10.08 10.14
C ILE A 10 2.13 8.76 10.12
N ILE A 11 1.66 8.29 11.28
CA ILE A 11 0.85 7.06 11.35
C ILE A 11 -0.46 7.25 10.58
N ALA A 12 -1.11 8.40 10.72
CA ALA A 12 -2.34 8.71 9.98
C ALA A 12 -2.10 8.79 8.46
N GLY A 13 -1.01 9.42 8.03
CA GLY A 13 -0.63 9.50 6.62
C GLY A 13 -0.38 8.12 6.02
N VAL A 14 0.36 7.27 6.75
CA VAL A 14 0.55 5.85 6.39
C VAL A 14 -0.79 5.13 6.26
N ALA A 15 -1.67 5.24 7.25
CA ALA A 15 -2.96 4.55 7.21
C ALA A 15 -3.83 5.00 6.02
N VAL A 16 -3.84 6.29 5.70
CA VAL A 16 -4.59 6.83 4.56
C VAL A 16 -3.99 6.41 3.22
N SER A 17 -2.67 6.40 3.08
CA SER A 17 -1.99 5.87 1.88
C SER A 17 -2.39 4.41 1.66
N TRP A 18 -2.33 3.60 2.70
CA TRP A 18 -2.72 2.19 2.65
C TRP A 18 -4.18 1.97 2.25
N GLN A 19 -5.11 2.78 2.76
CA GLN A 19 -6.51 2.73 2.37
C GLN A 19 -6.75 3.10 0.90
N ARG A 20 -5.91 3.96 0.32
CA ARG A 20 -6.00 4.33 -1.10
C ARG A 20 -5.39 3.28 -2.02
N THR A 21 -4.35 2.59 -1.58
CA THR A 21 -3.68 1.56 -2.40
C THR A 21 -4.41 0.22 -2.36
N LEU A 22 -5.13 -0.09 -1.29
CA LEU A 22 -6.03 -1.24 -1.25
C LEU A 22 -7.23 -0.95 -2.17
N ILE A 23 -7.31 -1.65 -3.31
CA ILE A 23 -8.38 -1.49 -4.31
C ILE A 23 -9.74 -1.32 -3.59
N PRO A 24 -10.33 -0.12 -3.64
CA PRO A 24 -11.50 0.21 -2.81
C PRO A 24 -12.77 -0.51 -3.31
N GLY A 25 -12.76 -0.99 -4.55
CA GLY A 25 -13.88 -1.69 -5.17
C GLY A 25 -14.07 -3.11 -4.64
N ALA A 26 -15.25 -3.37 -4.08
CA ALA A 26 -15.76 -4.74 -3.98
C ALA A 26 -16.23 -5.21 -5.36
N PHE A 27 -15.98 -6.47 -5.69
CA PHE A 27 -16.46 -7.07 -6.93
C PHE A 27 -16.88 -8.51 -6.71
N GLY A 28 -17.79 -8.99 -7.55
CA GLY A 28 -18.34 -10.33 -7.48
C GLY A 28 -18.91 -10.69 -8.83
N GLY A 29 -18.51 -11.83 -9.40
CA GLY A 29 -19.01 -12.27 -10.70
C GLY A 29 -18.10 -13.27 -11.39
N THR A 30 -18.44 -13.61 -12.63
CA THR A 30 -17.60 -14.45 -13.49
C THR A 30 -16.64 -13.58 -14.27
N VAL A 31 -15.35 -13.90 -14.19
CA VAL A 31 -14.30 -13.23 -14.97
C VAL A 31 -14.46 -13.65 -16.44
N ARG A 32 -14.80 -12.70 -17.32
CA ARG A 32 -15.06 -12.99 -18.74
C ARG A 32 -13.89 -12.68 -19.65
N ASN A 33 -13.13 -11.64 -19.33
CA ASN A 33 -12.02 -11.20 -20.16
C ASN A 33 -10.98 -10.51 -19.26
N ILE A 34 -9.72 -10.84 -19.46
CA ILE A 34 -8.59 -10.24 -18.74
C ILE A 34 -7.73 -9.50 -19.77
N VAL A 35 -7.76 -8.17 -19.73
CA VAL A 35 -6.92 -7.34 -20.60
C VAL A 35 -5.87 -6.65 -19.75
N ALA A 36 -4.64 -7.15 -19.82
CA ALA A 36 -3.50 -6.53 -19.16
C ALA A 36 -3.00 -5.34 -19.98
N PHE A 37 -3.00 -4.15 -19.37
CA PHE A 37 -2.36 -2.97 -19.94
C PHE A 37 -1.06 -2.76 -19.19
N GLU A 38 0.02 -3.32 -19.71
CA GLU A 38 1.36 -3.05 -19.19
C GLU A 38 1.73 -1.62 -19.62
N VAL A 39 1.84 -0.73 -18.64
CA VAL A 39 2.16 0.67 -18.88
C VAL A 39 3.55 0.85 -18.30
N ASP A 40 4.56 0.73 -19.17
CA ASP A 40 5.97 0.90 -18.80
C ASP A 40 6.22 2.34 -18.34
N GLN A 41 5.91 2.61 -17.07
CA GLN A 41 6.07 3.90 -16.41
C GLN A 41 6.86 3.68 -15.12
N PRO A 42 8.06 4.27 -15.01
CA PRO A 42 8.89 4.11 -13.83
C PRO A 42 8.17 4.68 -12.58
N GLY A 43 7.79 3.80 -11.66
CA GLY A 43 7.17 4.15 -10.38
C GLY A 43 5.63 4.10 -10.34
N VAL A 44 4.98 3.75 -11.45
CA VAL A 44 3.54 3.46 -11.49
C VAL A 44 3.37 1.95 -11.55
N ASP A 45 2.53 1.39 -10.66
CA ASP A 45 2.21 -0.03 -10.71
C ASP A 45 1.40 -0.33 -11.98
N ASP A 46 1.80 -1.36 -12.74
CA ASP A 46 1.05 -1.84 -13.91
C ASP A 46 -0.38 -2.20 -13.51
N TRP A 47 -1.35 -1.70 -14.28
CA TRP A 47 -2.76 -1.95 -14.02
C TRP A 47 -3.38 -2.83 -15.11
N VAL A 48 -4.23 -3.74 -14.68
CA VAL A 48 -4.95 -4.67 -15.53
C VAL A 48 -6.41 -4.29 -15.50
N SER A 49 -7.04 -4.26 -16.67
CA SER A 49 -8.49 -4.15 -16.76
C SER A 49 -9.11 -5.55 -16.81
N LEU A 50 -10.02 -5.81 -15.88
CA LEU A 50 -10.78 -7.05 -15.79
C LEU A 50 -12.23 -6.77 -16.19
N SER A 51 -12.78 -7.59 -17.08
CA SER A 51 -14.22 -7.65 -17.28
C SER A 51 -14.78 -8.74 -16.37
N ILE A 52 -15.48 -8.32 -15.32
CA ILE A 52 -16.23 -9.21 -14.42
C ILE A 52 -17.71 -8.98 -14.68
N ASP A 53 -18.39 -10.01 -15.19
CA ASP A 53 -19.73 -9.91 -15.77
C ASP A 53 -19.82 -8.76 -16.79
N ASP A 54 -20.59 -7.71 -16.49
CA ASP A 54 -20.80 -6.50 -17.32
C ASP A 54 -20.06 -5.26 -16.78
N ARG A 55 -19.17 -5.43 -15.79
CA ARG A 55 -18.40 -4.32 -15.19
C ARG A 55 -16.93 -4.45 -15.52
N GLU A 56 -16.39 -3.36 -16.05
CA GLU A 56 -14.95 -3.20 -16.19
C GLU A 56 -14.36 -2.72 -14.86
N ILE A 57 -13.38 -3.45 -14.35
CA ILE A 57 -12.73 -3.20 -13.07
C ILE A 57 -11.24 -3.12 -13.29
N THR A 58 -10.66 -2.01 -12.90
CA THR A 58 -9.21 -1.81 -12.94
C THR A 58 -8.59 -2.34 -11.64
N THR A 59 -7.60 -3.22 -11.76
CA THR A 59 -6.87 -3.81 -10.64
C THR A 59 -5.36 -3.75 -10.90
N GLY A 60 -4.54 -3.96 -9.88
CA GLY A 60 -3.10 -4.19 -10.08
C GLY A 60 -2.84 -5.53 -10.79
N ASN A 61 -1.71 -5.62 -11.51
CA ASN A 61 -1.24 -6.82 -12.20
C ASN A 61 -1.17 -8.06 -11.30
N ASP A 62 -0.90 -7.84 -10.01
CA ASP A 62 -0.87 -8.88 -8.97
C ASP A 62 -2.15 -9.73 -8.90
N ALA A 63 -3.29 -9.19 -9.33
CA ALA A 63 -4.55 -9.91 -9.37
C ALA A 63 -4.58 -11.03 -10.42
N LEU A 64 -3.73 -10.97 -11.44
CA LEU A 64 -3.55 -12.06 -12.41
C LEU A 64 -2.98 -13.33 -11.78
N MET A 65 -2.34 -13.24 -10.61
CA MET A 65 -1.87 -14.43 -9.89
C MET A 65 -3.03 -15.30 -9.38
N CYS A 66 -4.17 -14.67 -9.09
CA CYS A 66 -5.33 -15.32 -8.50
C CYS A 66 -6.46 -15.55 -9.52
N LEU A 67 -6.64 -14.63 -10.48
CA LEU A 67 -7.78 -14.61 -11.38
C LEU A 67 -7.47 -15.35 -12.69
N ARG A 68 -8.45 -16.09 -13.19
CA ARG A 68 -8.41 -16.74 -14.51
C ARG A 68 -9.69 -16.45 -15.28
N GLU A 69 -9.61 -16.41 -16.61
CA GLU A 69 -10.81 -16.33 -17.43
C GLU A 69 -11.73 -17.54 -17.16
N GLY A 70 -13.02 -17.27 -17.03
CA GLY A 70 -14.04 -18.25 -16.65
C GLY A 70 -14.17 -18.53 -15.16
N SER A 71 -13.25 -18.04 -14.31
CA SER A 71 -13.34 -18.24 -12.86
C SER A 71 -14.38 -17.32 -12.22
N THR A 72 -14.97 -17.77 -11.11
CA THR A 72 -15.91 -16.98 -10.31
C THR A 72 -15.13 -16.29 -9.20
N ALA A 73 -15.06 -14.96 -9.23
CA ALA A 73 -14.27 -14.18 -8.32
C ALA A 73 -15.13 -13.26 -7.45
N ALA A 74 -14.86 -13.23 -6.15
CA ALA A 74 -15.51 -12.35 -5.19
C ALA A 74 -14.47 -11.69 -4.26
N LYS A 75 -14.58 -10.38 -4.10
CA LYS A 75 -13.68 -9.57 -3.27
C LYS A 75 -14.48 -8.56 -2.47
N THR A 76 -14.14 -8.43 -1.19
CA THR A 76 -14.68 -7.39 -0.32
C THR A 76 -13.89 -6.08 -0.44
N SER A 77 -14.56 -4.95 -0.25
CA SER A 77 -13.94 -3.62 -0.29
C SER A 77 -12.81 -3.51 0.72
N PHE A 78 -11.70 -2.86 0.33
CA PHE A 78 -10.52 -2.66 1.18
C PHE A 78 -9.87 -3.95 1.70
N SER A 79 -10.16 -5.09 1.08
CA SER A 79 -9.54 -6.38 1.40
C SER A 79 -8.46 -6.74 0.39
N ARG A 80 -7.47 -7.53 0.82
CA ARG A 80 -6.50 -8.19 -0.07
C ARG A 80 -6.90 -9.62 -0.42
N GLN A 81 -7.96 -10.12 0.21
CA GLN A 81 -8.46 -11.46 -0.03
C GLN A 81 -9.45 -11.46 -1.19
N VAL A 82 -9.14 -12.24 -2.20
CA VAL A 82 -10.00 -12.53 -3.35
C VAL A 82 -10.39 -14.00 -3.24
N HIS A 83 -11.68 -14.28 -3.24
CA HIS A 83 -12.20 -15.65 -3.30
C HIS A 83 -12.40 -16.01 -4.76
N VAL A 84 -11.72 -17.05 -5.23
CA VAL A 84 -11.78 -17.54 -6.61
C VAL A 84 -12.20 -19.01 -6.56
N ASP A 85 -13.34 -19.33 -7.17
CA ASP A 85 -13.91 -20.69 -7.22
C ASP A 85 -13.98 -21.38 -5.85
N GLY A 86 -14.25 -20.60 -4.80
CA GLY A 86 -14.35 -21.07 -3.42
C GLY A 86 -13.03 -21.14 -2.65
N ALA A 87 -11.89 -20.89 -3.28
CA ALA A 87 -10.59 -20.78 -2.62
C ALA A 87 -10.21 -19.32 -2.32
N THR A 88 -9.61 -19.07 -1.16
CA THR A 88 -9.11 -17.73 -0.81
C THR A 88 -7.70 -17.54 -1.37
N CYS A 89 -7.51 -16.47 -2.15
CA CYS A 89 -6.23 -16.02 -2.67
C CYS A 89 -5.89 -14.65 -2.08
N GLU A 90 -4.69 -14.49 -1.51
CA GLU A 90 -4.24 -13.22 -0.95
C GLU A 90 -3.35 -12.50 -1.95
N LEU A 91 -3.76 -11.30 -2.36
CA LEU A 91 -2.96 -10.44 -3.23
C LEU A 91 -1.74 -9.94 -2.47
N PRO A 92 -0.54 -9.85 -3.06
CA PRO A 92 0.63 -9.25 -2.42
C PRO A 92 0.37 -7.78 -2.03
N PHE A 93 1.22 -7.24 -1.16
CA PHE A 93 1.13 -5.82 -0.83
C PHE A 93 1.56 -4.98 -2.04
N PRO A 94 0.81 -3.92 -2.40
CA PRO A 94 1.21 -3.04 -3.47
C PRO A 94 2.56 -2.40 -3.17
N ARG A 95 3.44 -2.28 -4.17
CA ARG A 95 4.78 -1.70 -3.97
C ARG A 95 4.73 -0.25 -3.53
N GLN A 96 3.74 0.51 -4.02
CA GLN A 96 3.51 1.88 -3.57
C GLN A 96 3.15 1.98 -2.08
N ALA A 97 2.35 1.05 -1.54
CA ALA A 97 2.01 1.07 -0.12
C ALA A 97 3.25 0.88 0.76
N VAL A 98 4.21 0.07 0.29
CA VAL A 98 5.49 -0.19 0.96
C VAL A 98 6.41 1.04 0.89
N SER A 99 6.53 1.70 -0.26
CA SER A 99 7.35 2.92 -0.36
C SER A 99 6.78 4.07 0.48
N ASP A 100 5.45 4.24 0.46
CA ASP A 100 4.71 5.23 1.26
C ASP A 100 4.84 5.01 2.77
N THR A 101 5.19 3.80 3.22
CA THR A 101 5.47 3.53 4.63
C THR A 101 6.94 3.68 4.98
N ILE A 102 7.81 3.06 4.19
CA ILE A 102 9.24 2.99 4.51
C ILE A 102 9.89 4.37 4.44
N VAL A 103 9.56 5.17 3.43
CA VAL A 103 10.19 6.48 3.21
C VAL A 103 9.88 7.45 4.37
N PRO A 104 8.61 7.64 4.79
CA PRO A 104 8.31 8.50 5.94
C PRO A 104 8.88 7.99 7.26
N LEU A 105 8.89 6.66 7.47
CA LEU A 105 9.48 6.06 8.67
C LEU A 105 10.98 6.29 8.75
N LEU A 106 11.70 6.14 7.63
CA LEU A 106 13.14 6.43 7.56
C LEU A 106 13.42 7.91 7.81
N LEU A 107 12.66 8.82 7.19
CA LEU A 107 12.78 10.26 7.42
C LEU A 107 12.53 10.62 8.89
N ALA A 108 11.50 10.04 9.50
CA ALA A 108 11.19 10.24 10.92
C ALA A 108 12.32 9.73 11.83
N GLY A 109 12.90 8.57 11.52
CA GLY A 109 14.02 7.99 12.26
C GLY A 109 15.29 8.85 12.16
N ILE A 110 15.62 9.35 10.97
CA ILE A 110 16.76 10.24 10.74
C ILE A 110 16.58 11.55 11.52
N LEU A 111 15.41 12.20 11.38
CA LEU A 111 15.12 13.45 12.10
C LEU A 111 15.15 13.27 13.62
N SER A 112 14.61 12.16 14.13
CA SER A 112 14.66 11.83 15.56
C SER A 112 16.09 11.66 16.05
N SER A 113 16.93 10.97 15.27
CA SER A 113 18.35 10.77 15.57
C SER A 113 19.14 12.08 15.61
N ILE A 114 18.86 13.01 14.70
CA ILE A 114 19.46 14.35 14.68
C ILE A 114 19.04 15.15 15.92
N VAL A 115 17.75 15.12 16.28
CA VAL A 115 17.23 15.82 17.46
C VAL A 115 17.83 15.24 18.75
N LEU A 116 17.94 13.92 18.87
CA LEU A 116 18.59 13.26 20.01
C LEU A 116 20.08 13.57 20.09
N SER A 117 20.80 13.51 18.96
CA SER A 117 22.22 13.88 18.89
C SER A 117 22.45 15.32 19.34
N LYS A 118 21.64 16.26 18.86
CA LYS A 118 21.73 17.69 19.21
C LYS A 118 21.39 17.96 20.68
N ARG A 119 20.44 17.21 21.28
CA ARG A 119 20.16 17.26 22.72
C ARG A 119 21.29 16.67 23.56
N ARG A 120 21.91 15.58 23.11
CA ARG A 120 23.03 14.95 23.82
C ARG A 120 24.25 15.86 23.87
N HIS A 121 24.57 16.55 22.77
CA HIS A 121 25.65 17.55 22.73
C HIS A 121 25.39 18.77 23.63
N ARG A 122 24.13 19.16 23.82
CA ARG A 122 23.76 20.31 24.66
C ARG A 122 23.78 19.99 26.16
N ASN A 123 23.70 18.71 26.52
CA ASN A 123 23.67 18.23 27.90
C ASN A 123 25.03 17.66 28.36
N VAL A 124 26.10 17.76 27.58
CA VAL A 124 27.46 17.56 28.11
C VAL A 124 27.76 18.81 28.93
N PRO A 125 27.84 18.74 30.27
CA PRO A 125 28.31 19.87 31.06
C PRO A 125 29.73 20.17 30.60
N GLY A 126 30.04 21.43 30.34
CA GLY A 126 31.43 21.87 30.25
C GLY A 126 32.14 21.36 31.49
N GLY A 127 33.04 20.39 31.29
CA GLY A 127 34.07 20.09 32.24
C GLY A 127 35.03 21.26 32.21
N ASP A 128 34.70 22.32 32.95
CA ASP A 128 35.66 23.37 33.25
C ASP A 128 36.56 22.86 34.37
N SER A 129 37.84 22.81 34.00
CA SER A 129 39.00 22.46 34.82
C SER A 129 39.36 23.58 35.79
#